data_AF-A0A2J6S1F0-F1
#
_entry.id   AF-A0A2J6S1F0-F1
#
_cell.length_a   1.000
_cell.length_b   1.000
_cell.length_c   1.000
_cell.angle_alpha   90.00
_cell.angle_beta   90.00
_cell.angle_gamma   90.00
#
_symmetry.space_group_name_H-M   'P 1'
#
loop_
_entity.id
_entity.type
_entity.pdbx_description
1 polymer ?
#
loop_
_entity_poly.entity_id
_entity_poly.type
_entity_poly.pdbx_seq_one_letter_code
_entity_poly.pdbx_strand_id
1 'polypeptide(L)'
;MSTTESWQVEEVASQFSPPIQTDTGNPIQFFHLLSLLKSKPRTGWVRNGIPSPESIADHMYRMSMLALFAPPSLSSRLDIVKVTKMCLFHDVAESIVGDITPMDPVPKSEKNRREVTTIDFLAKRVLAGVPGHGAAELEAIWNEFEAGETEEAKFAQDLDKLELLLQAVEYERLMNGEKDLSSFISVAAKIQLVEVKAWAEVAIKERNVMWEGWGKKPAVVGEEMRKQLDDYYGKASSN
;
A
#
# COMPACT_ATOMS: atom_id res chain seq x y z
N MET A 1 13.97 18.64 27.62
CA MET A 1 14.99 17.66 27.22
C MET A 1 14.29 16.44 26.64
N SER A 2 14.22 16.39 25.31
CA SER A 2 14.20 15.17 24.50
C SER A 2 14.39 15.68 23.07
N THR A 3 15.64 15.66 22.61
CA THR A 3 15.96 15.84 21.20
C THR A 3 15.40 14.62 20.50
N THR A 4 14.26 14.76 19.82
CA THR A 4 13.84 13.75 18.84
C THR A 4 14.94 13.71 17.79
N GLU A 5 15.83 12.72 17.88
CA GLU A 5 16.75 12.42 16.81
C GLU A 5 15.91 12.28 15.53
N SER A 6 16.20 13.13 14.55
CA SER A 6 15.47 13.13 13.29
C SER A 6 15.71 11.78 12.63
N TRP A 7 14.66 11.02 12.33
CA TRP A 7 14.78 9.74 11.61
C TRP A 7 15.61 9.93 10.33
N GLN A 8 16.61 9.07 10.11
CA GLN A 8 17.43 9.03 8.90
C GLN A 8 17.51 7.60 8.36
N VAL A 9 17.44 7.44 7.03
CA VAL A 9 17.45 6.14 6.38
C VAL A 9 18.76 5.39 6.62
N GLU A 10 19.89 6.08 6.63
CA GLU A 10 21.21 5.51 6.86
C GLU A 10 21.36 4.93 8.28
N GLU A 11 20.74 5.60 9.27
CA GLU A 11 20.77 5.13 10.65
C GLU A 11 20.01 3.80 10.76
N VAL A 12 18.82 3.71 10.19
CA VAL A 12 18.04 2.45 10.16
C VAL A 12 18.77 1.38 9.36
N ALA A 13 19.35 1.73 8.21
CA ALA A 13 20.13 0.82 7.37
C ALA A 13 21.38 0.26 8.07
N SER A 14 21.98 1.03 8.99
CA SER A 14 23.15 0.59 9.77
C SER A 14 22.83 -0.43 10.86
N GLN A 15 21.55 -0.55 11.26
CA GLN A 15 21.12 -1.48 12.31
C GLN A 15 20.98 -2.93 11.83
N PHE A 16 20.99 -3.16 10.51
CA PHE A 16 21.02 -4.51 9.94
C PHE A 16 22.35 -5.21 10.24
N SER A 17 22.31 -6.53 10.43
CA SER A 17 23.51 -7.33 10.70
C SER A 17 23.59 -8.51 9.71
N PRO A 18 24.60 -8.55 8.81
CA PRO A 18 25.57 -7.47 8.57
C PRO A 18 24.90 -6.19 8.02
N PRO A 19 25.52 -5.02 8.17
CA PRO A 19 24.98 -3.76 7.63
C PRO A 19 24.73 -3.84 6.13
N ILE A 20 23.73 -3.09 5.65
CA ILE A 20 23.42 -2.99 4.23
C ILE A 20 24.63 -2.39 3.50
N GLN A 21 25.09 -3.09 2.46
CA GLN A 21 26.16 -2.62 1.60
C GLN A 21 25.57 -1.86 0.41
N THR A 22 26.19 -0.74 0.03
CA THR A 22 25.82 0.04 -1.16
C THR A 22 26.87 -0.13 -2.26
N ASP A 23 26.54 0.26 -3.49
CA ASP A 23 27.49 0.33 -4.61
C ASP A 23 28.17 -1.03 -4.90
N THR A 24 27.48 -2.13 -4.60
CA THR A 24 28.03 -3.49 -4.74
C THR A 24 28.04 -4.01 -6.19
N GLY A 25 27.46 -3.23 -7.12
CA GLY A 25 27.31 -3.60 -8.54
C GLY A 25 26.34 -4.76 -8.79
N ASN A 26 25.58 -5.20 -7.77
CA ASN A 26 24.61 -6.28 -7.88
C ASN A 26 23.37 -6.04 -6.97
N PRO A 27 22.21 -6.69 -7.24
CA PRO A 27 20.96 -6.39 -6.56
C PRO A 27 20.75 -7.14 -5.22
N ILE A 28 21.72 -7.92 -4.74
CA ILE A 28 21.49 -8.84 -3.60
C ILE A 28 21.06 -8.10 -2.32
N GLN A 29 21.64 -6.94 -2.06
CA GLN A 29 21.29 -6.11 -0.89
C GLN A 29 19.84 -5.65 -0.95
N PHE A 30 19.37 -5.25 -2.14
CA PHE A 30 17.96 -4.92 -2.36
C PHE A 30 17.05 -6.15 -2.13
N PHE A 31 17.44 -7.33 -2.60
CA PHE A 31 16.65 -8.55 -2.38
C PHE A 31 16.53 -8.94 -0.91
N HIS A 32 17.56 -8.71 -0.10
CA HIS A 32 17.46 -8.89 1.34
C HIS A 32 16.48 -7.90 1.98
N LEU A 33 16.47 -6.64 1.55
CA LEU A 33 15.50 -5.64 2.00
C LEU A 33 14.06 -6.01 1.66
N LEU A 34 13.81 -6.57 0.47
CA LEU A 34 12.49 -7.06 0.09
C LEU A 34 11.98 -8.17 1.03
N SER A 35 12.86 -8.95 1.66
CA SER A 35 12.44 -9.96 2.62
C SER A 35 11.75 -9.36 3.85
N LEU A 36 12.04 -8.11 4.20
CA LEU A 36 11.44 -7.43 5.36
C LEU A 36 9.95 -7.20 5.15
N LEU A 37 9.53 -6.98 3.91
CA LEU A 37 8.12 -6.81 3.53
C LEU A 37 7.29 -8.08 3.77
N LYS A 38 7.92 -9.26 3.72
CA LYS A 38 7.28 -10.55 4.03
C LYS A 38 7.04 -10.75 5.52
N SER A 39 7.87 -10.14 6.35
CA SER A 39 7.79 -10.26 7.81
C SER A 39 7.00 -9.16 8.49
N LYS A 40 6.64 -8.11 7.75
CA LYS A 40 5.92 -6.94 8.26
C LYS A 40 4.42 -7.13 8.04
N PRO A 41 3.65 -7.42 9.10
CA PRO A 41 2.20 -7.47 9.00
C PRO A 41 1.65 -6.08 8.70
N ARG A 42 0.59 -6.01 7.89
CA ARG A 42 -0.14 -4.75 7.63
C ARG A 42 -0.74 -4.21 8.92
N THR A 43 -0.28 -3.04 9.35
CA THR A 43 -0.53 -2.43 10.67
C THR A 43 -2.02 -2.18 10.90
N GLY A 44 -2.78 -1.85 9.85
CA GLY A 44 -4.23 -1.68 9.93
C GLY A 44 -4.95 -2.90 10.50
N TRP A 45 -4.57 -4.11 10.06
CA TRP A 45 -5.14 -5.38 10.53
C TRP A 45 -4.68 -5.74 11.94
N VAL A 46 -3.40 -5.52 12.25
CA VAL A 46 -2.85 -5.73 13.60
C VAL A 46 -3.64 -4.91 14.63
N ARG A 47 -3.90 -3.63 14.32
CA ARG A 47 -4.67 -2.73 15.19
C ARG A 47 -6.12 -3.16 15.37
N ASN A 48 -6.67 -3.83 14.37
CA ASN A 48 -8.01 -4.40 14.44
C ASN A 48 -8.02 -5.82 15.02
N GLY A 49 -6.91 -6.29 15.59
CA GLY A 49 -6.85 -7.58 16.27
C GLY A 49 -7.08 -8.77 15.35
N ILE A 50 -6.75 -8.63 14.06
CA ILE A 50 -6.79 -9.74 13.12
C ILE A 50 -5.69 -10.74 13.48
N PRO A 51 -6.02 -12.03 13.69
CA PRO A 51 -5.00 -13.05 13.94
C PRO A 51 -4.26 -13.35 12.63
N SER A 52 -2.93 -13.42 12.71
CA SER A 52 -2.06 -13.71 11.55
C SER A 52 -2.40 -12.89 10.30
N PRO A 53 -2.35 -11.55 10.40
CA PRO A 53 -2.68 -10.69 9.28
C PRO A 53 -1.67 -10.85 8.14
N GLU A 54 -2.09 -10.48 6.93
CA GLU A 54 -1.26 -10.48 5.74
C GLU A 54 -0.02 -9.58 5.94
N SER A 55 1.04 -9.90 5.20
CA SER A 55 2.22 -9.05 5.10
C SER A 55 2.05 -7.99 4.02
N ILE A 56 2.89 -6.95 4.05
CA ILE A 56 2.94 -5.93 2.97
C ILE A 56 3.23 -6.59 1.61
N ALA A 57 4.06 -7.64 1.60
CA ALA A 57 4.34 -8.38 0.37
C ALA A 57 3.12 -9.14 -0.18
N ASP A 58 2.25 -9.67 0.69
CA ASP A 58 1.01 -10.36 0.28
C ASP A 58 0.04 -9.38 -0.40
N HIS A 59 -0.12 -8.20 0.19
CA HIS A 59 -0.91 -7.08 -0.35
C HIS A 59 -0.42 -6.69 -1.75
N MET A 60 0.86 -6.34 -1.91
CA MET A 60 1.43 -5.95 -3.20
C MET A 60 1.36 -7.07 -4.25
N TYR A 61 1.53 -8.33 -3.83
CA TYR A 61 1.36 -9.49 -4.71
C TYR A 61 -0.06 -9.55 -5.26
N ARG A 62 -1.07 -9.44 -4.39
CA ARG A 62 -2.46 -9.53 -4.82
C ARG A 62 -2.86 -8.35 -5.68
N MET A 63 -2.43 -7.13 -5.36
CA MET A 63 -2.62 -5.96 -6.24
C MET A 63 -2.06 -6.20 -7.65
N SER A 64 -0.84 -6.74 -7.74
CA SER A 64 -0.19 -7.03 -9.02
C SER A 64 -0.96 -8.08 -9.82
N MET A 65 -1.54 -9.07 -9.13
CA MET A 65 -2.45 -10.02 -9.77
C MET A 65 -3.71 -9.33 -10.28
N LEU A 66 -4.35 -8.46 -9.49
CA LEU A 66 -5.54 -7.71 -9.91
C LEU A 66 -5.27 -6.84 -11.15
N ALA A 67 -4.10 -6.20 -11.23
CA ALA A 67 -3.70 -5.38 -12.37
C ALA A 67 -3.70 -6.16 -13.70
N LEU A 68 -3.31 -7.44 -13.67
CA LEU A 68 -3.30 -8.31 -14.85
C LEU A 68 -4.70 -8.65 -15.37
N PHE A 69 -5.75 -8.45 -14.56
CA PHE A 69 -7.15 -8.66 -14.94
C PHE A 69 -7.84 -7.36 -15.38
N ALA A 70 -7.08 -6.32 -15.73
CA ALA A 70 -7.63 -5.09 -16.30
C ALA A 70 -8.54 -5.40 -17.51
N PRO A 71 -9.81 -4.95 -17.50
CA PRO A 71 -10.75 -5.20 -18.59
C PRO A 71 -10.29 -4.49 -19.87
N PRO A 72 -10.80 -4.89 -21.05
CA PRO A 72 -10.43 -4.26 -22.33
C PRO A 72 -10.61 -2.73 -22.37
N SER A 73 -11.55 -2.16 -21.61
CA SER A 73 -11.74 -0.71 -21.52
C SER A 73 -10.57 0.03 -20.84
N LEU A 74 -9.76 -0.68 -20.06
CA LEU A 74 -8.52 -0.18 -19.45
C LEU A 74 -7.29 -0.68 -20.19
N SER A 75 -7.17 -1.99 -20.45
CA SER A 75 -5.97 -2.57 -21.07
C SER A 75 -5.71 -2.15 -22.51
N SER A 76 -6.69 -1.55 -23.19
CA SER A 76 -6.48 -0.92 -24.52
C SER A 76 -5.79 0.44 -24.49
N ARG A 77 -5.70 1.09 -23.31
CA ARG A 77 -5.17 2.45 -23.15
C ARG A 77 -4.13 2.62 -22.03
N LEU A 78 -3.98 1.62 -21.16
CA LEU A 78 -2.99 1.63 -20.07
C LEU A 78 -1.85 0.66 -20.38
N ASP A 79 -0.63 1.02 -19.97
CA ASP A 79 0.46 0.05 -19.88
C ASP A 79 0.29 -0.84 -18.64
N ILE A 80 -0.31 -2.02 -18.84
CA ILE A 80 -0.57 -2.98 -17.76
C ILE A 80 0.72 -3.51 -17.13
N VAL A 81 1.81 -3.63 -17.90
CA VAL A 81 3.10 -4.07 -17.34
C VAL A 81 3.64 -3.01 -16.39
N LYS A 82 3.53 -1.73 -16.76
CA LYS A 82 3.89 -0.61 -15.88
C LYS A 82 3.01 -0.55 -14.64
N VAL A 83 1.69 -0.70 -14.76
CA VAL A 83 0.77 -0.75 -13.60
C VAL A 83 1.14 -1.91 -12.67
N THR A 84 1.46 -3.07 -13.22
CA THR A 84 1.87 -4.25 -12.43
C THR A 84 3.17 -3.95 -11.67
N LYS A 85 4.17 -3.34 -12.32
CA LYS A 85 5.40 -2.89 -11.65
C LYS A 85 5.11 -1.87 -10.56
N MET A 86 4.18 -0.95 -10.82
CA MET A 86 3.76 0.07 -9.86
C MET A 86 3.17 -0.55 -8.59
N CYS A 87 2.29 -1.55 -8.74
CA CYS A 87 1.76 -2.32 -7.61
C CYS A 87 2.88 -3.01 -6.81
N LEU A 88 3.91 -3.55 -7.47
CA LEU A 88 5.07 -4.18 -6.82
C LEU A 88 6.02 -3.19 -6.13
N PHE A 89 6.01 -1.91 -6.53
CA PHE A 89 6.99 -0.92 -6.08
C PHE A 89 6.45 0.07 -5.05
N HIS A 90 5.14 0.34 -5.04
CA HIS A 90 4.58 1.46 -4.28
C HIS A 90 4.90 1.42 -2.77
N ASP A 91 4.82 0.25 -2.12
CA ASP A 91 5.14 0.09 -0.70
C ASP A 91 6.56 -0.41 -0.42
N VAL A 92 7.47 -0.41 -1.40
CA VAL A 92 8.86 -0.89 -1.19
C VAL A 92 9.60 -0.06 -0.15
N ALA A 93 9.27 1.23 0.00
CA ALA A 93 9.83 2.09 1.05
C ALA A 93 9.54 1.56 2.47
N GLU A 94 8.42 0.86 2.66
CA GLU A 94 8.02 0.29 3.94
C GLU A 94 8.97 -0.82 4.41
N SER A 95 9.83 -1.35 3.53
CA SER A 95 10.90 -2.28 3.89
C SER A 95 11.87 -1.67 4.92
N ILE A 96 12.07 -0.34 4.91
CA ILE A 96 12.88 0.38 5.89
C ILE A 96 11.99 1.24 6.81
N VAL A 97 11.06 2.01 6.26
CA VAL A 97 10.20 2.95 7.02
C VAL A 97 9.27 2.23 8.01
N GLY A 98 8.77 1.05 7.61
CA GLY A 98 7.64 0.38 8.25
C GLY A 98 6.29 0.89 7.73
N ASP A 99 5.23 0.12 7.97
CA ASP A 99 3.85 0.46 7.57
C ASP A 99 3.26 1.49 8.55
N ILE A 100 3.37 2.78 8.19
CA ILE A 100 2.85 3.92 8.95
C ILE A 100 1.41 4.19 8.52
N THR A 101 0.48 4.13 9.47
CA THR A 101 -0.96 4.27 9.23
C THR A 101 -1.51 5.60 9.77
N PRO A 102 -2.77 5.99 9.45
CA PRO A 102 -3.36 7.24 9.94
C PRO A 102 -3.42 7.39 11.46
N MET A 103 -3.36 6.28 12.20
CA MET A 103 -3.44 6.25 13.66
C MET A 103 -2.07 6.40 14.34
N ASP A 104 -0.98 6.46 13.56
CA ASP A 104 0.38 6.71 14.07
C ASP A 104 0.61 8.19 14.34
N PRO A 105 1.38 8.56 15.39
CA PRO A 105 1.70 9.95 15.71
C PRO A 105 2.80 10.51 14.79
N VAL A 106 2.74 10.21 13.48
CA VAL A 106 3.68 10.66 12.46
C VAL A 106 2.93 11.54 11.46
N PRO A 107 3.28 12.84 11.34
CA PRO A 107 2.65 13.71 10.35
C PRO A 107 2.81 13.19 8.92
N LYS A 108 1.81 13.40 8.05
CA LYS A 108 1.85 12.99 6.64
C LYS A 108 3.09 13.49 5.90
N SER A 109 3.52 14.72 6.18
CA SER A 109 4.76 15.29 5.60
C SER A 109 6.02 14.56 6.05
N GLU A 110 6.07 14.10 7.31
CA GLU A 110 7.19 13.32 7.82
C GLU A 110 7.17 11.91 7.25
N LYS A 111 6.01 11.23 7.18
CA LYS A 111 5.87 9.93 6.49
C LYS A 111 6.42 10.03 5.06
N ASN A 112 5.93 11.00 4.29
CA ASN A 112 6.35 11.20 2.92
C ASN A 112 7.86 11.49 2.81
N ARG A 113 8.44 12.32 3.70
CA ARG A 113 9.89 12.54 3.74
C ARG A 113 10.65 11.23 3.94
N ARG A 114 10.24 10.37 4.88
CA ARG A 114 10.89 9.08 5.16
C ARG A 114 10.82 8.15 3.95
N GLU A 115 9.68 8.11 3.29
CA GLU A 115 9.48 7.26 2.10
C GLU A 115 10.32 7.75 0.92
N VAL A 116 10.28 9.05 0.61
CA VAL A 116 11.08 9.67 -0.46
C VAL A 116 12.58 9.43 -0.24
N THR A 117 13.07 9.70 0.97
CA THR A 117 14.49 9.47 1.31
C THR A 117 14.87 7.99 1.26
N THR A 118 13.94 7.08 1.56
CA THR A 118 14.16 5.64 1.43
C THR A 118 14.28 5.24 -0.04
N ILE A 119 13.37 5.70 -0.90
CA ILE A 119 13.41 5.39 -2.33
C ILE A 119 14.68 5.96 -2.97
N ASP A 120 15.07 7.17 -2.60
CA ASP A 120 16.34 7.79 -3.01
C ASP A 120 17.54 6.91 -2.62
N PHE A 121 17.61 6.48 -1.36
CA PHE A 121 18.66 5.59 -0.87
C PHE A 121 18.68 4.25 -1.62
N LEU A 122 17.52 3.63 -1.84
CA LEU A 122 17.42 2.37 -2.57
C LEU A 122 17.89 2.53 -4.03
N ALA A 123 17.41 3.55 -4.73
CA ALA A 123 17.71 3.77 -6.14
C ALA A 123 19.16 4.23 -6.36
N LYS A 124 19.65 5.19 -5.56
CA LYS A 124 20.92 5.90 -5.80
C LYS A 124 22.10 5.35 -5.02
N ARG A 125 21.88 4.45 -4.06
CA ARG A 125 22.96 3.83 -3.27
C ARG A 125 22.92 2.31 -3.34
N VAL A 126 21.80 1.69 -2.99
CA VAL A 126 21.70 0.22 -2.97
C VAL A 126 21.71 -0.37 -4.38
N LEU A 127 20.99 0.25 -5.30
CA LEU A 127 20.87 -0.18 -6.70
C LEU A 127 21.79 0.61 -7.65
N ALA A 128 22.66 1.45 -7.12
CA ALA A 128 23.64 2.19 -7.91
C ALA A 128 24.55 1.24 -8.71
N GLY A 129 24.62 1.46 -10.02
CA GLY A 129 25.44 0.64 -10.93
C GLY A 129 24.93 -0.80 -11.12
N VAL A 130 23.76 -1.15 -10.59
CA VAL A 130 23.14 -2.47 -10.80
C VAL A 130 22.49 -2.51 -12.19
N PRO A 131 22.89 -3.43 -13.07
CA PRO A 131 22.27 -3.56 -14.38
C PRO A 131 20.85 -4.13 -14.26
N GLY A 132 19.92 -3.63 -15.08
CA GLY A 132 18.57 -4.16 -15.21
C GLY A 132 17.48 -3.09 -15.22
N HIS A 133 16.32 -3.45 -15.76
CA HIS A 133 15.20 -2.52 -15.93
C HIS A 133 14.60 -2.04 -14.60
N GLY A 134 14.48 -2.92 -13.60
CA GLY A 134 13.84 -2.57 -12.33
C GLY A 134 14.59 -1.51 -11.51
N ALA A 135 15.93 -1.54 -11.51
CA ALA A 135 16.74 -0.55 -10.80
C ALA A 135 16.61 0.86 -11.40
N ALA A 136 16.54 0.94 -12.73
CA ALA A 136 16.41 2.21 -13.45
C ALA A 136 15.01 2.83 -13.33
N GLU A 137 13.98 2.01 -13.08
CA GLU A 137 12.58 2.44 -13.10
C GLU A 137 12.01 2.70 -11.69
N LEU A 138 12.61 2.15 -10.62
CA LEU A 138 12.05 2.17 -9.26
C LEU A 138 11.61 3.57 -8.80
N GLU A 139 12.52 4.54 -8.80
CA GLU A 139 12.24 5.91 -8.33
C GLU A 139 11.17 6.58 -9.20
N ALA A 140 11.22 6.41 -10.52
CA ALA A 140 10.27 7.02 -11.44
C ALA A 140 8.85 6.45 -11.29
N ILE A 141 8.74 5.11 -11.23
CA ILE A 141 7.45 4.43 -11.05
C ILE A 141 6.85 4.74 -9.68
N TRP A 142 7.67 4.75 -8.62
CA TRP A 142 7.21 5.08 -7.28
C TRP A 142 6.69 6.51 -7.19
N ASN A 143 7.44 7.49 -7.71
CA ASN A 143 7.01 8.89 -7.73
C ASN A 143 5.72 9.09 -8.54
N GLU A 144 5.55 8.36 -9.65
CA GLU A 144 4.34 8.42 -10.45
C GLU A 144 3.11 7.88 -9.70
N PHE A 145 3.27 6.78 -8.96
CA PHE A 145 2.22 6.26 -8.08
C PHE A 145 1.81 7.29 -7.03
N GLU A 146 2.78 7.87 -6.32
CA GLU A 146 2.53 8.86 -5.27
C GLU A 146 1.82 10.11 -5.79
N ALA A 147 2.20 10.60 -6.97
CA ALA A 147 1.56 11.75 -7.59
C ALA A 147 0.09 11.49 -7.93
N GLY A 148 -0.26 10.26 -8.36
CA GLY A 148 -1.65 9.88 -8.67
C GLY A 148 -2.27 10.72 -9.79
N GLU A 149 -1.46 11.12 -10.77
CA GLU A 149 -1.86 12.01 -11.87
C GLU A 149 -2.17 11.25 -13.15
N THR A 150 -1.33 10.26 -13.50
CA THR A 150 -1.50 9.42 -14.70
C THR A 150 -2.66 8.44 -14.53
N GLU A 151 -3.16 7.91 -15.65
CA GLU A 151 -4.24 6.92 -15.59
C GLU A 151 -3.75 5.59 -15.02
N GLU A 152 -2.49 5.21 -15.29
CA GLU A 152 -1.83 4.06 -14.68
C GLU A 152 -1.72 4.22 -13.15
N ALA A 153 -1.30 5.39 -12.66
CA ALA A 153 -1.23 5.66 -11.23
C ALA A 153 -2.61 5.64 -10.57
N LYS A 154 -3.62 6.24 -11.21
CA LYS A 154 -5.00 6.18 -10.72
C LYS A 154 -5.51 4.74 -10.66
N PHE A 155 -5.22 3.92 -11.68
CA PHE A 155 -5.62 2.53 -11.67
C PHE A 155 -4.92 1.75 -10.55
N ALA A 156 -3.61 1.88 -10.39
CA ALA A 156 -2.87 1.23 -9.30
C ALA A 156 -3.38 1.68 -7.90
N GLN A 157 -3.63 2.98 -7.70
CA GLN A 157 -4.19 3.50 -6.44
C GLN A 157 -5.63 3.03 -6.17
N ASP A 158 -6.42 2.80 -7.22
CA ASP A 158 -7.75 2.23 -7.09
C ASP A 158 -7.67 0.72 -6.76
N LEU A 159 -6.68 0.01 -7.31
CA LEU A 159 -6.40 -1.39 -6.96
C LEU A 159 -5.96 -1.54 -5.51
N ASP A 160 -5.13 -0.64 -4.97
CA ASP A 160 -4.75 -0.61 -3.55
C ASP A 160 -5.99 -0.58 -2.64
N LYS A 161 -6.92 0.34 -2.93
CA LYS A 161 -8.19 0.47 -2.19
C LYS A 161 -9.10 -0.74 -2.36
N LEU A 162 -9.20 -1.28 -3.58
CA LEU A 162 -10.01 -2.46 -3.85
C LEU A 162 -9.44 -3.69 -3.12
N GLU A 163 -8.13 -3.86 -3.12
CA GLU A 163 -7.44 -4.96 -2.44
C GLU A 163 -7.70 -4.89 -0.93
N LEU A 164 -7.55 -3.70 -0.32
CA LEU A 164 -7.86 -3.46 1.09
C LEU A 164 -9.32 -3.82 1.42
N LEU A 165 -10.25 -3.44 0.55
CA LEU A 165 -11.67 -3.76 0.69
C LEU A 165 -11.92 -5.26 0.63
N LEU A 166 -11.36 -5.95 -0.37
CA LEU A 166 -11.48 -7.40 -0.52
C LEU A 166 -10.95 -8.10 0.74
N GLN A 167 -9.75 -7.73 1.19
CA GLN A 167 -9.14 -8.32 2.37
C GLN A 167 -10.02 -8.19 3.62
N ALA A 168 -10.67 -7.04 3.80
CA ALA A 168 -11.64 -6.85 4.88
C ALA A 168 -12.81 -7.85 4.77
N VAL A 169 -13.37 -8.05 3.57
CA VAL A 169 -14.44 -9.04 3.33
C VAL A 169 -13.97 -10.45 3.67
N GLU A 170 -12.76 -10.84 3.25
CA GLU A 170 -12.24 -12.17 3.56
C GLU A 170 -11.99 -12.37 5.06
N TYR A 171 -11.47 -11.37 5.77
CA TYR A 171 -11.29 -11.47 7.21
C TYR A 171 -12.61 -11.58 7.96
N GLU A 172 -13.61 -10.78 7.59
CA GLU A 172 -14.95 -10.91 8.17
C GLU A 172 -15.54 -12.30 7.91
N ARG A 173 -15.35 -12.84 6.70
CA ARG A 173 -15.77 -14.19 6.33
C ARG A 173 -15.11 -15.25 7.20
N LEU A 174 -13.78 -15.18 7.33
CA LEU A 174 -13.00 -16.13 8.15
C LEU A 174 -13.41 -16.10 9.63
N MET A 175 -13.87 -14.96 10.12
CA MET A 175 -14.31 -14.77 11.50
C MET A 175 -15.83 -14.84 11.67
N ASN A 176 -16.59 -15.32 10.68
CA ASN A 176 -18.06 -15.45 10.75
C ASN A 176 -18.79 -14.16 11.20
N GLY A 177 -18.26 -13.00 10.77
CA GLY A 177 -18.78 -11.68 11.12
C GLY A 177 -18.69 -11.33 12.60
N GLU A 178 -17.78 -11.95 13.37
CA GLU A 178 -17.48 -11.52 14.75
C GLU A 178 -16.69 -10.22 14.79
N LYS A 179 -15.93 -9.94 13.73
CA LYS A 179 -15.26 -8.66 13.53
C LYS A 179 -16.01 -7.85 12.49
N ASP A 180 -16.26 -6.58 12.81
CA ASP A 180 -16.76 -5.59 11.85
C ASP A 180 -15.61 -4.73 11.35
N LEU A 181 -15.35 -4.78 10.04
CA LEU A 181 -14.28 -4.04 9.35
C LEU A 181 -14.86 -2.98 8.40
N SER A 182 -16.09 -2.50 8.66
CA SER A 182 -16.77 -1.50 7.82
C SER A 182 -15.97 -0.22 7.62
N SER A 183 -15.10 0.15 8.55
CA SER A 183 -14.17 1.28 8.40
C SER A 183 -13.28 1.15 7.16
N PHE A 184 -12.76 -0.05 6.88
CA PHE A 184 -11.94 -0.34 5.71
C PHE A 184 -12.75 -0.35 4.42
N ILE A 185 -14.02 -0.73 4.46
CA ILE A 185 -14.91 -0.72 3.28
C ILE A 185 -15.16 0.70 2.78
N SER A 186 -15.11 1.70 3.66
CA SER A 186 -15.42 3.09 3.29
C SER A 186 -14.43 3.72 2.29
N VAL A 187 -13.24 3.12 2.11
CA VAL A 187 -12.28 3.54 1.07
C VAL A 187 -12.83 3.37 -0.35
N ALA A 188 -13.89 2.57 -0.54
CA ALA A 188 -14.59 2.44 -1.81
C ALA A 188 -15.05 3.78 -2.38
N ALA A 189 -15.43 4.73 -1.50
CA ALA A 189 -15.84 6.08 -1.91
C ALA A 189 -14.71 6.91 -2.54
N LYS A 190 -13.46 6.46 -2.40
CA LYS A 190 -12.26 7.11 -2.95
C LYS A 190 -11.75 6.46 -4.23
N ILE A 191 -12.37 5.37 -4.68
CA ILE A 191 -12.06 4.76 -5.97
C ILE A 191 -12.50 5.73 -7.07
N GLN A 192 -11.69 5.89 -8.12
CA GLN A 192 -11.88 6.91 -9.15
C GLN A 192 -12.48 6.32 -10.43
N LEU A 193 -11.86 5.27 -10.97
CA LEU A 193 -12.18 4.64 -12.24
C LEU A 193 -13.48 3.85 -12.15
N VAL A 194 -14.31 3.97 -13.19
CA VAL A 194 -15.64 3.36 -13.23
C VAL A 194 -15.58 1.84 -13.24
N GLU A 195 -14.55 1.27 -13.85
CA GLU A 195 -14.30 -0.17 -13.88
C GLU A 195 -14.03 -0.72 -12.49
N VAL A 196 -13.19 -0.05 -11.71
CA VAL A 196 -12.83 -0.51 -10.35
C VAL A 196 -13.98 -0.25 -9.38
N LYS A 197 -14.75 0.83 -9.57
CA LYS A 197 -16.01 1.07 -8.83
C LYS A 197 -16.98 -0.09 -9.02
N ALA A 198 -17.16 -0.56 -10.26
CA ALA A 198 -18.05 -1.69 -10.54
C ALA A 198 -17.60 -2.97 -9.81
N TRP A 199 -16.29 -3.23 -9.73
CA TRP A 199 -15.78 -4.35 -8.93
C TRP A 199 -16.01 -4.18 -7.42
N ALA A 200 -15.75 -2.98 -6.89
CA ALA A 200 -15.99 -2.68 -5.48
C ALA A 200 -17.48 -2.82 -5.11
N GLU A 201 -18.40 -2.37 -5.98
CA GLU A 201 -19.85 -2.53 -5.78
C GLU A 201 -20.26 -3.99 -5.68
N VAL A 202 -19.71 -4.85 -6.55
CA VAL A 202 -19.96 -6.30 -6.49
C VAL A 202 -19.44 -6.88 -5.17
N ALA A 203 -18.21 -6.58 -4.78
CA ALA A 203 -17.63 -7.06 -3.52
C ALA A 203 -18.43 -6.60 -2.28
N ILE A 204 -18.87 -5.34 -2.25
CA ILE A 204 -19.72 -4.80 -1.18
C ILE A 204 -21.07 -5.51 -1.14
N LYS A 205 -21.67 -5.79 -2.31
CA LYS A 205 -22.94 -6.54 -2.37
C LYS A 205 -22.77 -7.96 -1.83
N GLU A 206 -21.72 -8.66 -2.21
CA GLU A 206 -21.40 -9.99 -1.68
C GLU A 206 -21.21 -9.97 -0.17
N ARG A 207 -20.47 -8.97 0.34
CA ARG A 207 -20.30 -8.73 1.78
C ARG A 207 -21.65 -8.54 2.47
N ASN A 208 -22.54 -7.71 1.94
CA ASN A 208 -23.84 -7.45 2.55
C ASN A 208 -24.70 -8.71 2.62
N VAL A 209 -24.73 -9.52 1.56
CA VAL A 209 -25.42 -10.83 1.56
C VAL A 209 -24.85 -11.77 2.62
N MET A 210 -23.52 -11.78 2.80
CA MET A 210 -22.86 -12.58 3.83
C MET A 210 -23.27 -12.15 5.24
N TRP A 211 -23.31 -10.85 5.52
CA TRP A 211 -23.76 -10.31 6.80
C TRP A 211 -25.24 -10.60 7.09
N GLU A 212 -26.11 -10.45 6.08
CA GLU A 212 -27.52 -10.83 6.17
C GLU A 212 -27.70 -12.31 6.47
N GLY A 213 -26.90 -13.18 5.83
CA GLY A 213 -26.89 -14.62 6.09
C GLY A 213 -26.52 -15.00 7.53
N TRP A 214 -25.74 -14.16 8.22
CA TRP A 214 -25.46 -14.31 9.65
C TRP A 214 -26.50 -13.66 10.56
N GLY A 215 -27.56 -13.04 10.01
CA GLY A 215 -28.55 -12.30 10.77
C GLY A 215 -27.99 -11.03 11.43
N LYS A 216 -26.87 -10.49 10.92
CA LYS A 216 -26.17 -9.32 11.45
C LYS A 216 -26.30 -8.14 10.48
N LYS A 217 -25.99 -6.94 10.97
CA LYS A 217 -25.85 -5.75 10.12
C LYS A 217 -24.49 -5.09 10.37
N PRO A 218 -23.75 -4.73 9.31
CA PRO A 218 -22.49 -4.04 9.46
C PRO A 218 -22.72 -2.62 9.99
N ALA A 219 -21.73 -2.10 10.71
CA ALA A 219 -21.74 -0.76 11.28
C ALA A 219 -21.71 0.32 10.18
N VAL A 220 -22.37 1.43 10.49
CA VAL A 220 -22.24 2.66 9.68
C VAL A 220 -21.01 3.40 10.16
N VAL A 221 -20.05 3.67 9.26
CA VAL A 221 -18.83 4.41 9.60
C VAL A 221 -19.20 5.85 10.01
N GLY A 222 -18.80 6.24 11.22
CA GLY A 222 -19.06 7.56 11.79
C GLY A 222 -18.27 8.70 11.13
N GLU A 223 -18.69 9.94 11.38
CA GLU A 223 -18.16 11.16 10.73
C GLU A 223 -16.67 11.41 11.03
N GLU A 224 -16.24 11.18 12.26
CA GLU A 224 -14.84 11.38 12.68
C GLU A 224 -13.86 10.45 11.94
N MET A 225 -14.23 9.17 11.76
CA MET A 225 -13.44 8.22 11.00
C MET A 225 -13.41 8.56 9.51
N ARG A 226 -14.53 9.04 8.95
CA ARG A 226 -14.54 9.54 7.56
C ARG A 226 -13.59 10.71 7.39
N LYS A 227 -13.57 11.66 8.33
CA LYS A 227 -12.65 12.80 8.30
C LYS A 227 -11.19 12.35 8.33
N GLN A 228 -10.82 11.39 9.18
CA GLN A 228 -9.45 10.85 9.22
C GLN A 228 -9.05 10.18 7.90
N LEU A 229 -9.96 9.41 7.29
CA LEU A 229 -9.74 8.79 5.98
C LEU A 229 -9.65 9.85 4.87
N ASP A 230 -10.45 10.92 4.95
CA ASP A 230 -10.39 12.05 4.04
C ASP A 230 -9.06 12.82 4.19
N ASP A 231 -8.51 12.97 5.39
CA ASP A 231 -7.21 13.61 5.59
C ASP A 231 -6.06 12.74 5.05
N TYR A 232 -6.16 11.42 5.20
CA TYR A 232 -5.16 10.47 4.70
C TYR A 232 -5.20 10.33 3.17
N TYR A 233 -6.36 9.96 2.61
CA TYR A 233 -6.57 9.74 1.17
C TYR A 233 -6.87 11.03 0.39
N GLY A 234 -7.16 12.13 1.08
CA GLY A 234 -7.35 13.43 0.44
C GLY A 234 -6.05 13.90 -0.18
N LYS A 235 -6.13 14.31 -1.45
CA LYS A 235 -5.07 15.11 -2.06
C LYS A 235 -4.90 16.35 -1.19
N ALA A 236 -3.67 16.66 -0.79
CA ALA A 236 -3.36 18.02 -0.42
C ALA A 236 -3.71 18.85 -1.66
N SER A 237 -4.82 19.59 -1.60
CA SER A 237 -5.11 20.59 -2.60
C SER A 237 -3.91 21.53 -2.61
N SER A 238 -3.09 21.42 -3.65
CA SER A 238 -2.03 22.37 -3.95
C SER A 238 -2.69 23.74 -4.07
N ASN A 239 -2.45 24.61 -3.11
CA ASN A 239 -2.54 26.05 -3.32
C ASN A 239 -1.40 26.48 -4.23
#